data_AF-A0A5P2QWX2-F1
#
_entry.id   AF-A0A5P2QWX2-F1
#
_cell.length_a   1.000
_cell.length_b   1.000
_cell.length_c   1.000
_cell.angle_alpha   90.00
_cell.angle_beta   90.00
_cell.angle_gamma   90.00
#
_symmetry.space_group_name_H-M   'P 1'
#
loop_
_entity.id
_entity.type
_entity.pdbx_description
1 polymer ?
#
loop_
_entity_poly.entity_id
_entity_poly.type
_entity_poly.pdbx_seq_one_letter_code
_entity_poly.pdbx_strand_id
1 'polypeptide(L)'
;MRTLVAAGVGVGLMRDDLAHQAQAAGELNFFGDHKATTRLVFAYDEGRAGDQAIQVVLGMLADIWNIEAPGAVSSAAASRELSP
;
A
#
# COMPACT_ATOMS: atom_id res chain seq x y z
N MET A 1 6.84 15.49 -11.81
CA MET A 1 5.47 16.04 -11.68
C MET A 1 5.41 17.17 -10.64
N ARG A 2 5.88 16.98 -9.39
CA ARG A 2 5.93 18.03 -8.34
C ARG A 2 6.47 19.38 -8.82
N THR A 3 7.60 19.40 -9.53
CA THR A 3 8.22 20.65 -10.02
C THR A 3 7.32 21.44 -10.97
N LEU A 4 6.49 20.77 -11.78
CA LEU A 4 5.56 21.45 -12.69
C LEU A 4 4.37 22.05 -11.94
N VAL A 5 3.86 21.33 -10.94
CA VAL A 5 2.78 21.83 -10.07
C VAL A 5 3.29 23.02 -9.24
N ALA A 6 4.48 22.92 -8.66
CA ALA A 6 5.11 24.01 -7.93
C ALA A 6 5.43 25.23 -8.81
N ALA A 7 5.76 25.00 -10.09
CA ALA A 7 5.94 26.06 -11.08
C ALA A 7 4.61 26.67 -11.59
N GLY A 8 3.46 26.24 -11.07
CA GLY A 8 2.15 26.77 -11.45
C GLY A 8 1.60 26.27 -12.79
N VAL A 9 2.16 25.19 -13.34
CA VAL A 9 1.78 24.66 -14.66
C VAL A 9 0.45 23.88 -14.61
N GLY A 10 -0.03 23.49 -13.43
CA GLY A 10 -1.32 22.81 -13.28
C GLY A 10 -1.56 22.21 -11.90
N VAL A 11 -2.56 21.34 -11.80
CA VAL A 11 -2.96 20.61 -10.58
C VAL A 11 -2.59 19.13 -10.71
N GLY A 12 -2.20 18.49 -9.62
CA GLY A 12 -1.86 17.05 -9.62
C GLY A 12 -2.17 16.39 -8.28
N LEU A 13 -2.22 15.04 -8.29
CA LEU A 13 -2.33 14.23 -7.08
C LEU A 13 -0.95 13.96 -6.51
N MET A 14 -0.83 14.02 -5.19
CA MET A 14 0.39 13.74 -4.45
C MET A 14 0.06 12.85 -3.26
N ARG A 15 1.04 12.04 -2.82
CA ARG A 15 0.91 11.29 -1.58
C ARG A 15 0.75 12.27 -0.41
N ASP A 16 -0.17 11.95 0.48
CA ASP A 16 -0.65 12.84 1.54
C ASP A 16 0.49 13.45 2.37
N ASP A 17 1.43 12.62 2.83
CA ASP A 17 2.59 13.05 3.62
C ASP A 17 3.51 14.05 2.88
N LEU A 18 3.82 13.78 1.61
CA LEU A 18 4.65 14.65 0.78
C LEU A 18 3.95 15.97 0.48
N ALA A 19 2.63 15.93 0.32
CA ALA A 19 1.83 17.11 0.03
C ALA A 19 1.77 18.05 1.24
N HIS A 20 1.62 17.49 2.45
CA HIS A 20 1.70 18.27 3.70
C HIS A 20 3.09 18.87 3.93
N GLN A 21 4.16 18.12 3.64
CA GLN A 21 5.53 18.66 3.73
C GLN A 21 5.75 19.83 2.77
N ALA A 22 5.29 19.71 1.52
CA ALA A 22 5.42 20.76 0.53
C ALA A 22 4.55 22.00 0.85
N GLN A 23 3.37 21.79 1.44
CA GLN A 23 2.53 22.89 1.93
C GLN A 23 3.22 23.62 3.10
N ALA A 24 3.79 22.88 4.06
CA ALA A 24 4.52 23.48 5.18
C ALA A 24 5.76 24.27 4.72
N ALA A 25 6.38 23.85 3.62
CA ALA A 25 7.47 24.57 2.96
C ALA A 25 7.01 25.78 2.11
N GLY A 26 5.70 26.01 1.98
CA GLY A 26 5.13 27.09 1.17
C GLY A 26 5.23 26.88 -0.34
N GLU A 27 5.54 25.66 -0.79
CA GLU A 27 5.75 25.35 -2.21
C GLU A 27 4.44 25.01 -2.94
N LEU A 28 3.44 24.49 -2.21
CA LEU A 28 2.17 24.01 -2.76
C LEU A 28 1.00 24.40 -1.86
N ASN A 29 -0.19 24.47 -2.45
CA ASN A 29 -1.45 24.62 -1.73
C ASN A 29 -2.40 23.48 -2.08
N PHE A 30 -3.25 23.08 -1.13
CA PHE A 30 -4.32 22.15 -1.39
C PHE A 30 -5.48 22.81 -2.13
N PHE A 31 -6.00 22.11 -3.13
CA PHE A 31 -7.20 22.54 -3.85
C PHE A 31 -8.40 21.77 -3.29
N GLY A 32 -9.14 22.39 -2.36
CA GLY A 32 -10.27 21.77 -1.66
C GLY A 32 -9.89 20.55 -0.80
N ASP A 33 -10.91 19.82 -0.34
CA ASP A 33 -10.76 18.63 0.53
C ASP A 33 -10.83 17.32 -0.27
N HIS A 34 -10.10 17.24 -1.38
CA HIS A 34 -10.12 16.05 -2.24
C HIS A 34 -9.09 15.01 -1.78
N LYS A 35 -9.57 13.82 -1.40
CA LYS A 35 -8.73 12.67 -1.05
C LYS A 35 -9.06 11.49 -1.96
N ALA A 36 -8.03 10.95 -2.62
CA ALA A 36 -8.13 9.72 -3.38
C ALA A 36 -7.48 8.58 -2.59
N THR A 37 -8.20 7.48 -2.39
CA THR A 37 -7.63 6.24 -1.85
C THR A 37 -6.94 5.48 -2.98
N THR A 38 -5.74 4.97 -2.71
CA THR A 38 -4.98 4.17 -3.66
C THR A 38 -4.65 2.83 -3.01
N ARG A 39 -4.72 1.75 -3.79
CA ARG A 39 -4.28 0.42 -3.34
C ARG A 39 -2.77 0.30 -3.53
N LEU A 40 -2.04 0.09 -2.44
CA LEU A 40 -0.63 -0.31 -2.48
C LEU A 40 -0.53 -1.82 -2.65
N VAL A 41 0.35 -2.28 -3.54
CA VAL A 41 0.54 -3.71 -3.83
C VAL A 41 2.01 -4.05 -3.67
N PHE A 42 2.28 -5.14 -2.96
CA PHE A 42 3.60 -5.75 -2.91
C PHE A 42 3.70 -6.82 -4.02
N ALA A 43 4.37 -6.49 -5.13
CA ALA A 43 4.47 -7.36 -6.30
C ALA A 43 5.76 -8.18 -6.29
N TYR A 44 5.65 -9.48 -6.56
CA TYR A 44 6.76 -10.41 -6.70
C TYR A 44 6.43 -11.48 -7.76
N ASP A 45 7.46 -12.16 -8.26
CA ASP A 45 7.31 -13.23 -9.25
C ASP A 45 6.54 -14.42 -8.65
N GLU A 46 5.56 -14.96 -9.39
CA GLU A 46 4.69 -16.05 -8.92
C GLU A 46 5.47 -17.30 -8.50
N GLY A 47 6.58 -17.61 -9.19
CA GLY A 47 7.45 -18.74 -8.85
C GLY A 47 8.12 -18.63 -7.49
N ARG A 48 8.04 -17.45 -6.84
CA ARG A 48 8.61 -17.18 -5.52
C ARG A 48 7.56 -17.17 -4.41
N ALA A 49 6.33 -17.60 -4.65
CA ALA A 49 5.30 -17.68 -3.60
C ALA A 49 5.73 -18.50 -2.36
N GLY A 50 6.58 -19.53 -2.55
CA GLY A 50 7.15 -20.34 -1.46
C GLY A 50 8.41 -19.78 -0.82
N ASP A 51 8.93 -18.62 -1.26
CA ASP A 51 10.13 -18.00 -0.73
C ASP A 51 9.89 -17.49 0.70
N GLN A 52 10.63 -18.03 1.67
CA GLN A 52 10.50 -17.66 3.08
C GLN A 52 10.78 -16.18 3.31
N ALA A 53 11.71 -15.57 2.57
CA ALA A 53 12.00 -14.15 2.73
C ALA A 53 10.80 -13.29 2.31
N ILE A 54 10.09 -13.68 1.24
CA ILE A 54 8.89 -12.98 0.79
C ILE A 54 7.79 -13.11 1.85
N GLN A 55 7.57 -14.30 2.40
CA GLN A 55 6.55 -14.52 3.43
C GLN A 55 6.83 -13.72 4.71
N VAL A 56 8.09 -13.66 5.13
CA VAL A 56 8.51 -12.84 6.29
C VAL A 56 8.24 -11.36 6.03
N VAL A 57 8.60 -10.86 4.84
CA VAL A 57 8.33 -9.47 4.47
C VAL A 57 6.83 -9.20 4.44
N LEU A 58 6.01 -10.08 3.84
CA LEU A 58 4.55 -9.91 3.83
C LEU A 58 3.96 -9.84 5.24
N GLY A 59 4.44 -10.68 6.17
CA GLY A 59 4.04 -10.63 7.58
C GLY A 59 4.43 -9.31 8.24
N MET A 60 5.68 -8.86 8.08
CA MET A 60 6.14 -7.57 8.62
C MET A 60 5.34 -6.39 8.06
N LEU A 61 5.03 -6.40 6.76
CA LEU A 61 4.21 -5.37 6.14
C LEU A 61 2.77 -5.41 6.67
N ALA A 62 2.20 -6.59 6.87
CA ALA A 62 0.89 -6.74 7.49
C ALA A 62 0.84 -6.13 8.90
N ASP A 63 1.89 -6.35 9.70
CA ASP A 63 2.02 -5.76 11.04
C ASP A 63 2.16 -4.24 10.98
N ILE A 64 3.03 -3.71 10.10
CA ILE A 64 3.27 -2.26 9.93
C ILE A 64 2.00 -1.53 9.51
N TRP A 65 1.24 -2.12 8.58
CA TRP A 65 -0.01 -1.53 8.08
C TRP A 65 -1.24 -1.95 8.88
N ASN A 66 -1.09 -2.79 9.90
CA ASN A 66 -2.17 -3.34 10.72
C ASN A 66 -3.31 -3.94 9.87
N ILE A 67 -2.93 -4.80 8.93
CA ILE A 67 -3.82 -5.54 8.03
C ILE A 67 -3.61 -7.05 8.18
N GLU A 68 -4.54 -7.84 7.66
CA GLU A 68 -4.40 -9.30 7.66
C GLU A 68 -3.32 -9.74 6.65
N ALA A 69 -2.39 -10.58 7.10
CA ALA A 69 -1.33 -11.11 6.26
C ALA A 69 -1.90 -12.07 5.18
N PRO A 70 -1.52 -11.93 3.90
CA PRO A 70 -1.92 -12.87 2.86
C PRO A 70 -1.29 -14.24 3.14
N GLY A 71 -2.08 -15.20 3.61
CA GLY A 71 -1.60 -16.54 4.00
C GLY A 71 -2.15 -17.07 5.32
N ALA A 72 -2.83 -16.24 6.12
CA ALA A 72 -3.55 -16.67 7.33
C ALA A 72 -4.86 -17.43 7.05
N VAL A 73 -5.08 -17.91 5.82
CA VAL A 73 -6.19 -18.81 5.50
C VAL A 73 -5.86 -20.18 6.09
N SER A 74 -6.25 -20.34 7.35
CA SER A 74 -6.13 -21.56 8.14
C SER A 74 -6.65 -22.76 7.36
N SER A 75 -5.81 -23.80 7.32
CA SER A 75 -6.09 -25.20 7.04
C SER A 75 -7.17 -25.79 7.98
N ALA A 76 -8.37 -25.22 7.95
CA ALA A 76 -9.55 -25.72 8.65
C ALA A 76 -10.58 -26.35 7.69
N ALA A 77 -10.47 -26.12 6.39
CA ALA A 77 -11.39 -26.68 5.40
C ALA A 77 -11.03 -28.12 4.96
N ALA A 78 -9.79 -28.58 5.14
CA ALA A 78 -9.34 -29.89 4.65
C ALA A 78 -9.69 -31.08 5.58
N SER A 79 -10.07 -30.82 6.84
CA SER A 79 -10.34 -31.88 7.83
C SER A 79 -11.82 -32.24 7.98
N ARG A 80 -12.72 -31.67 7.16
CA ARG A 80 -14.17 -31.90 7.28
C ARG A 80 -14.76 -32.79 6.18
N GLU A 81 -13.95 -33.27 5.24
CA GLU A 81 -14.41 -34.09 4.09
C GLU A 81 -13.94 -35.55 4.07
N LEU A 82 -13.29 -36.06 5.14
CA LEU A 82 -12.99 -37.49 5.23
C LEU A 82 -13.46 -38.15 6.54
N SER A 83 -14.60 -38.84 6.39
CA SER A 83 -15.01 -40.11 7.01
C SER A 83 -16.01 -40.05 8.16
N PRO A 84 -16.99 -40.99 8.27
CA PRO A 84 -17.43 -42.05 7.34
C PRO A 84 -18.83 -41.82 6.71
#